data_AF-A0A1B7NQU1-F1
#
_entry.id   AF-A0A1B7NQU1-F1
#
_cell.length_a   1.000
_cell.length_b   1.000
_cell.length_c   1.000
_cell.angle_alpha   90.00
_cell.angle_beta   90.00
_cell.angle_gamma   90.00
#
_symmetry.space_group_name_H-M   'P 1'
#
loop_
_entity.id
_entity.type
_entity.pdbx_description
1 polymer ?
#
loop_
_entity_poly.entity_id
_entity_poly.type
_entity_poly.pdbx_seq_one_letter_code
_entity_poly.pdbx_strand_id
1 'polypeptide(L)'
;MGQYFLLIAPHYREKLSWGGKLGEILFDGSADSLVRLFARPIIPTKYEEEDTRNTRPPIKSTSQKQLIPQKRPRQSSNPIDMPKSRLLQLPNEIHKIIIDLLDTESVFLLGLSCSHFWTLARPEIARYFASYLGPWAGTPVICELDELGEGLEVDELEDGMPEEYAEKPVNLYRLADTRYEIVTSVSSTFPFDLFKLALDLKYKWSCPADIIQVTNPETSSFYTYREEWVLRNLTTHEFVRPSAIALDQKLIHGPFIERLGYGEVILSKICWSTHDFTSVPGNPLNQGAWAGHALDIVPATYLDDENPWKDISDKVAEEIAEIWQSTYGENWRNELLTK
;
A
#
# COMPACT_ATOMS: atom_id res chain seq x y z
N MET A 1 6.77 32.99 -4.15
CA MET A 1 7.60 31.77 -3.93
C MET A 1 6.81 30.90 -2.96
N GLY A 2 6.68 29.60 -3.23
CA GLY A 2 5.89 28.70 -2.38
C GLY A 2 6.80 27.88 -1.47
N GLN A 3 6.30 27.52 -0.29
CA GLN A 3 7.03 26.68 0.64
C GLN A 3 6.96 25.21 0.20
N TYR A 4 8.06 24.48 0.36
CA TYR A 4 8.17 23.07 -0.01
C TYR A 4 8.00 22.19 1.23
N PHE A 5 7.25 21.12 1.04
CA PHE A 5 6.94 20.13 2.06
C PHE A 5 7.61 18.80 1.71
N LEU A 6 8.16 18.16 2.74
CA LEU A 6 8.75 16.83 2.67
C LEU A 6 8.13 15.96 3.76
N LEU A 7 7.55 14.83 3.34
CA LEU A 7 7.06 13.83 4.27
C LEU A 7 8.18 12.88 4.67
N ILE A 8 8.34 12.67 5.97
CA ILE A 8 9.39 11.84 6.54
C ILE A 8 8.84 10.87 7.59
N ALA A 9 9.51 9.73 7.72
CA ALA A 9 9.36 8.77 8.81
C ALA A 9 10.68 8.77 9.63
N PRO A 10 10.79 9.63 10.67
CA PRO A 10 12.06 9.84 11.39
C PRO A 10 12.65 8.58 12.01
N HIS A 11 11.80 7.67 12.47
CA HIS A 11 12.22 6.41 13.09
C HIS A 11 12.96 5.48 12.12
N TYR A 12 12.57 5.47 10.86
CA TYR A 12 13.26 4.70 9.81
C TYR A 12 14.33 5.50 9.10
N ARG A 13 14.42 6.83 9.34
CA ARG A 13 15.24 7.75 8.55
C ARG A 13 14.91 7.63 7.06
N GLU A 14 13.63 7.55 6.77
CA GLU A 14 13.11 7.47 5.41
C GLU A 14 12.33 8.74 5.05
N LYS A 15 12.36 9.11 3.78
CA LYS A 15 11.61 10.23 3.21
C LYS A 15 10.91 9.81 1.92
N LEU A 16 9.86 10.56 1.56
CA LEU A 16 9.26 10.41 0.23
C LEU A 16 10.24 10.80 -0.88
N SER A 17 10.09 10.15 -2.03
CA SER A 17 10.85 10.46 -3.25
C SER A 17 10.48 11.79 -3.88
N TRP A 18 9.29 12.30 -3.53
CA TRP A 18 8.75 13.54 -4.02
C TRP A 18 8.32 14.43 -2.86
N GLY A 19 8.33 15.73 -3.13
CA GLY A 19 7.86 16.80 -2.26
C GLY A 19 7.37 17.94 -3.14
N GLY A 20 6.89 19.01 -2.54
CA GLY A 20 6.27 20.07 -3.31
C GLY A 20 5.52 21.05 -2.44
N LYS A 21 4.79 21.97 -3.09
CA LYS A 21 3.92 22.87 -2.35
C LYS A 21 2.71 22.10 -1.86
N LEU A 22 2.30 22.34 -0.62
CA LEU A 22 1.16 21.65 -0.01
C LEU A 22 -0.09 21.74 -0.88
N GLY A 23 -0.44 22.93 -1.36
CA GLY A 23 -1.60 23.11 -2.23
C GLY A 23 -1.49 22.39 -3.58
N GLU A 24 -0.28 22.17 -4.13
CA GLU A 24 -0.14 21.37 -5.35
C GLU A 24 -0.42 19.90 -5.04
N ILE A 25 0.26 19.35 -4.04
CA ILE A 25 0.14 17.93 -3.64
C ILE A 25 -1.29 17.58 -3.21
N LEU A 26 -1.95 18.47 -2.46
CA LEU A 26 -3.26 18.24 -1.89
C LEU A 26 -4.38 18.21 -2.96
N PHE A 27 -4.18 18.90 -4.09
CA PHE A 27 -5.24 19.11 -5.08
C PHE A 27 -4.97 18.48 -6.46
N ASP A 28 -3.76 17.96 -6.71
CA ASP A 28 -3.41 17.30 -7.98
C ASP A 28 -3.55 15.76 -7.95
N GLY A 29 -3.88 15.21 -6.79
CA GLY A 29 -4.05 13.76 -6.57
C GLY A 29 -2.77 13.03 -6.14
N SER A 30 -1.64 13.72 -5.98
CA SER A 30 -0.38 13.13 -5.53
C SER A 30 -0.48 12.47 -4.15
N ALA A 31 -1.37 12.99 -3.30
CA ALA A 31 -1.58 12.48 -1.94
C ALA A 31 -2.17 11.05 -1.92
N ASP A 32 -2.82 10.54 -2.98
CA ASP A 32 -3.30 9.15 -3.06
C ASP A 32 -2.18 8.14 -2.79
N SER A 33 -0.97 8.45 -3.25
CA SER A 33 0.18 7.57 -3.07
C SER A 33 0.57 7.36 -1.60
N LEU A 34 0.17 8.26 -0.69
CA LEU A 34 0.35 8.11 0.75
C LEU A 34 -0.41 6.90 1.30
N VAL A 35 -1.57 6.56 0.73
CA VAL A 35 -2.38 5.41 1.18
C VAL A 35 -1.55 4.13 1.14
N ARG A 36 -0.68 3.97 0.13
CA ARG A 36 0.22 2.81 -0.03
C ARG A 36 1.24 2.66 1.10
N LEU A 37 1.57 3.75 1.79
CA LEU A 37 2.52 3.76 2.90
C LEU A 37 1.88 3.32 4.23
N PHE A 38 0.57 3.52 4.39
CA PHE A 38 -0.14 3.26 5.65
C PHE A 38 -1.11 2.08 5.60
N ALA A 39 -1.55 1.66 4.41
CA ALA A 39 -2.46 0.54 4.26
C ALA A 39 -1.78 -0.80 4.54
N ARG A 40 -2.28 -1.53 5.54
CA ARG A 40 -1.76 -2.86 5.86
C ARG A 40 -2.33 -3.89 4.89
N PRO A 41 -1.50 -4.68 4.20
CA PRO A 41 -1.98 -5.72 3.30
C PRO A 41 -2.65 -6.86 4.06
N ILE A 42 -3.66 -7.46 3.46
CA ILE A 42 -4.23 -8.74 3.89
C ILE A 42 -3.58 -9.82 3.04
N ILE A 43 -2.89 -10.76 3.69
CA ILE A 43 -2.31 -11.91 2.99
C ILE A 43 -3.45 -12.87 2.61
N PRO A 44 -3.69 -13.13 1.31
CA PRO A 44 -4.73 -14.05 0.90
C PRO A 44 -4.41 -15.46 1.43
N THR A 45 -5.23 -15.95 2.37
CA THR A 45 -5.11 -17.31 2.90
C THR A 45 -5.77 -18.35 1.98
N LYS A 46 -6.61 -17.89 1.04
CA LYS A 46 -7.21 -18.70 -0.01
C LYS A 46 -7.09 -17.94 -1.32
N TYR A 47 -6.34 -18.50 -2.26
CA TYR A 47 -6.50 -18.17 -3.66
C TYR A 47 -7.79 -18.84 -4.11
N GLU A 48 -8.92 -18.18 -3.89
CA GLU A 48 -10.14 -18.60 -4.55
C GLU A 48 -9.87 -18.48 -6.05
N GLU A 49 -10.05 -19.58 -6.79
CA GLU A 49 -10.12 -19.53 -8.24
C GLU A 49 -11.21 -18.51 -8.56
N GLU A 50 -10.82 -17.32 -9.05
CA GLU A 50 -11.77 -16.31 -9.46
C GLU A 50 -12.69 -16.91 -10.52
N ASP A 51 -13.91 -17.18 -10.07
CA ASP A 51 -15.03 -17.65 -10.87
C ASP A 51 -15.26 -16.60 -11.96
N THR A 52 -14.86 -16.92 -13.18
CA THR A 52 -14.98 -16.11 -14.40
C THR A 52 -16.45 -15.93 -14.76
N ARG A 53 -17.21 -15.17 -13.96
CA ARG A 53 -18.62 -14.84 -14.22
C ARG A 53 -18.84 -13.56 -15.01
N ASN A 54 -17.83 -13.11 -15.74
CA ASN A 54 -17.99 -12.13 -16.81
C ASN A 54 -17.67 -12.76 -18.17
N THR A 55 -18.29 -13.89 -18.48
CA THR A 55 -18.34 -14.40 -19.85
C THR A 55 -19.73 -14.11 -20.44
N ARG A 56 -19.76 -13.27 -21.48
CA ARG A 56 -20.93 -13.05 -22.35
C ARG A 56 -21.53 -14.40 -22.77
N PRO A 57 -22.86 -14.51 -22.91
CA PRO A 57 -23.48 -15.79 -23.28
C PRO A 57 -22.98 -16.27 -24.65
N PRO A 58 -22.71 -17.58 -24.82
CA PRO A 58 -22.22 -18.11 -26.09
C PRO A 58 -23.30 -17.96 -27.16
N ILE A 59 -22.90 -17.32 -28.26
CA ILE A 59 -23.68 -17.23 -29.50
C ILE A 59 -23.93 -18.67 -29.98
N LYS A 60 -25.22 -19.01 -30.15
CA LYS A 60 -25.67 -20.29 -30.71
C LYS A 60 -25.24 -20.35 -32.18
N SER A 61 -24.23 -21.16 -32.47
CA SER A 61 -23.86 -21.52 -33.84
C SER A 61 -24.49 -22.86 -34.19
N THR A 62 -25.61 -22.79 -34.90
CA THR A 62 -26.26 -23.91 -35.57
C THR A 62 -25.34 -24.46 -36.65
N SER A 63 -24.89 -25.71 -36.51
CA SER A 63 -24.67 -26.60 -37.66
C SER A 63 -24.46 -28.04 -37.20
N GLN A 64 -25.47 -28.86 -37.50
CA GLN A 64 -25.40 -30.31 -37.52
C GLN A 64 -24.31 -30.77 -38.50
N LYS A 65 -23.44 -31.70 -38.09
CA LYS A 65 -22.97 -32.80 -38.96
C LYS A 65 -22.29 -33.91 -38.15
N GLN A 66 -22.97 -35.06 -38.19
CA GLN A 66 -22.48 -36.45 -38.20
C GLN A 66 -21.61 -36.97 -37.04
N LEU A 67 -22.30 -37.76 -36.20
CA LEU A 67 -21.77 -38.73 -35.25
C LEU A 67 -20.90 -39.78 -35.96
N ILE A 68 -19.61 -39.81 -35.64
CA ILE A 68 -18.72 -40.95 -35.87
C ILE A 68 -18.50 -41.63 -34.51
N PRO A 69 -18.74 -42.94 -34.33
CA PRO A 69 -18.57 -43.59 -33.04
C PRO A 69 -17.07 -43.72 -32.71
N GLN A 70 -16.56 -42.90 -31.79
CA GLN A 70 -15.21 -43.09 -31.26
C GLN A 70 -15.18 -44.29 -30.32
N LYS A 71 -14.32 -45.25 -30.67
CA LYS A 71 -13.99 -46.45 -29.89
C LYS A 71 -13.47 -46.05 -28.50
N ARG A 72 -14.00 -46.71 -27.46
CA ARG A 72 -13.52 -46.63 -26.08
C ARG A 72 -11.99 -46.81 -26.02
N PRO A 73 -11.24 -45.94 -25.32
CA PRO A 73 -9.86 -46.23 -24.98
C PRO A 73 -9.83 -47.44 -24.05
N ARG A 74 -8.96 -48.40 -24.35
CA ARG A 74 -8.68 -49.53 -23.45
C ARG A 74 -8.19 -48.97 -22.11
N GLN A 75 -8.85 -49.37 -21.02
CA GLN A 75 -8.31 -49.23 -19.66
C GLN A 75 -6.99 -50.01 -19.60
N SER A 76 -5.90 -49.25 -19.64
CA SER A 76 -4.57 -49.76 -19.32
C SER A 76 -4.51 -50.02 -17.81
N SER A 77 -3.99 -51.20 -17.49
CA SER A 77 -3.72 -51.76 -16.17
C SER A 77 -3.16 -50.76 -15.14
N ASN A 78 -3.69 -50.88 -13.91
CA ASN A 78 -3.16 -50.52 -12.59
C ASN A 78 -2.03 -49.47 -12.54
N PRO A 79 -2.22 -48.33 -11.85
CA PRO A 79 -1.11 -47.43 -11.55
C PRO A 79 -0.13 -48.16 -10.62
N ILE A 80 1.12 -48.28 -11.06
CA ILE A 80 2.24 -48.68 -10.21
C ILE A 80 2.33 -47.63 -9.11
N ASP A 81 2.12 -48.03 -7.86
CA ASP A 81 2.21 -47.17 -6.68
C ASP A 81 3.68 -46.75 -6.50
N MET A 82 4.05 -45.64 -7.12
CA MET A 82 5.37 -45.05 -7.00
C MET A 82 5.60 -44.63 -5.54
N PRO A 83 6.72 -44.99 -4.91
CA PRO A 83 6.96 -44.65 -3.52
C PRO A 83 6.97 -43.13 -3.36
N LYS A 84 6.04 -42.62 -2.54
CA LYS A 84 5.99 -41.20 -2.16
C LYS A 84 7.34 -40.82 -1.53
N SER A 85 7.94 -39.75 -2.03
CA SER A 85 9.19 -39.19 -1.47
C SER A 85 9.11 -39.09 0.05
N ARG A 86 10.17 -39.49 0.76
CA ARG A 86 10.24 -39.41 2.24
C ARG A 86 10.01 -38.00 2.74
N LEU A 87 10.38 -36.99 1.96
CA LEU A 87 10.14 -35.58 2.29
C LEU A 87 8.63 -35.28 2.33
N LEU A 88 7.83 -35.84 1.43
CA LEU A 88 6.37 -35.68 1.40
C LEU A 88 5.65 -36.48 2.50
N GLN A 89 6.36 -37.36 3.21
CA GLN A 89 5.82 -38.11 4.35
C GLN A 89 5.95 -37.33 5.67
N LEU A 90 6.72 -36.23 5.67
CA LEU A 90 6.82 -35.37 6.85
C LEU A 90 5.52 -34.58 7.08
N PRO A 91 5.20 -34.24 8.34
CA PRO A 91 4.08 -33.37 8.66
C PRO A 91 4.23 -31.96 8.05
N ASN A 92 3.10 -31.29 7.80
CA ASN A 92 3.07 -29.94 7.22
C ASN A 92 3.81 -28.91 8.08
N GLU A 93 3.85 -29.12 9.41
CA GLU A 93 4.59 -28.28 10.35
C GLU A 93 6.09 -28.29 10.05
N ILE A 94 6.63 -29.46 9.69
CA ILE A 94 8.03 -29.60 9.31
C ILE A 94 8.29 -28.96 7.94
N HIS A 95 7.35 -29.10 7.00
CA HIS A 95 7.46 -28.39 5.71
C HIS A 95 7.48 -26.87 5.89
N LYS A 96 6.66 -26.32 6.78
CA LYS A 96 6.66 -24.89 7.09
C LYS A 96 7.99 -24.45 7.68
N ILE A 97 8.53 -25.18 8.66
CA ILE A 97 9.86 -24.88 9.22
C ILE A 97 10.94 -24.89 8.13
N ILE A 98 10.90 -25.85 7.21
CA ILE A 98 11.85 -25.89 6.08
C ILE A 98 11.68 -24.65 5.20
N ILE A 99 10.45 -24.29 4.87
CA ILE A 99 10.16 -23.13 4.01
C ILE A 99 10.58 -21.82 4.68
N ASP A 100 10.36 -21.66 5.98
CA ASP A 100 10.74 -20.48 6.76
C ASP A 100 12.27 -20.24 6.79
N LEU A 101 13.07 -21.25 6.47
CA LEU A 101 14.53 -21.17 6.38
C LEU A 101 15.06 -20.82 4.98
N LEU A 102 14.17 -20.75 3.98
CA LEU A 102 14.53 -20.50 2.58
C LEU A 102 14.27 -19.04 2.20
N ASP A 103 15.06 -18.53 1.26
CA ASP A 103 14.78 -17.26 0.60
C ASP A 103 13.64 -17.43 -0.43
N THR A 104 13.00 -16.31 -0.81
CA THR A 104 11.81 -16.33 -1.67
C THR A 104 12.01 -17.07 -3.00
N GLU A 105 13.20 -16.96 -3.61
CA GLU A 105 13.50 -17.68 -4.86
C GLU A 105 13.54 -19.19 -4.62
N SER A 106 14.21 -19.65 -3.56
CA SER A 106 14.23 -21.07 -3.18
C SER A 106 12.85 -21.60 -2.80
N VAL A 107 12.02 -20.81 -2.11
CA VAL A 107 10.63 -21.17 -1.81
C VAL A 107 9.83 -21.37 -3.10
N PHE A 108 9.98 -20.46 -4.06
CA PHE A 108 9.35 -20.54 -5.37
C PHE A 108 9.80 -21.79 -6.14
N LEU A 109 11.10 -22.06 -6.23
CA LEU A 109 11.64 -23.24 -6.91
C LEU A 109 11.22 -24.55 -6.24
N LEU A 110 11.21 -24.60 -4.89
CA LEU A 110 10.69 -25.75 -4.14
C LEU A 110 9.20 -25.97 -4.44
N GLY A 111 8.42 -24.90 -4.52
CA GLY A 111 7.02 -24.95 -4.90
C GLY A 111 6.80 -25.58 -6.28
N LEU A 112 7.65 -25.25 -7.25
CA LEU A 112 7.57 -25.81 -8.60
C LEU A 112 7.92 -27.31 -8.67
N SER A 113 8.54 -27.88 -7.63
CA SER A 113 8.88 -29.31 -7.61
C SER A 113 7.66 -30.23 -7.54
N CYS A 114 6.58 -29.83 -6.85
CA CYS A 114 5.33 -30.59 -6.79
C CYS A 114 4.14 -29.74 -6.30
N SER A 115 2.92 -30.21 -6.58
CA SER A 115 1.67 -29.51 -6.20
C SER A 115 1.50 -29.31 -4.68
N HIS A 116 2.03 -30.22 -3.86
CA HIS A 116 2.01 -30.10 -2.39
C HIS A 116 2.82 -28.90 -1.93
N PHE A 117 4.08 -28.79 -2.38
CA PHE A 117 4.92 -27.65 -2.04
C PHE A 117 4.46 -26.36 -2.70
N TRP A 118 3.89 -26.41 -3.91
CA TRP A 118 3.27 -25.23 -4.51
C TRP A 118 2.16 -24.65 -3.62
N THR A 119 1.32 -25.52 -3.04
CA THR A 119 0.25 -25.10 -2.12
C THR A 119 0.78 -24.41 -0.87
N LEU A 120 1.94 -24.87 -0.36
CA LEU A 120 2.60 -24.28 0.81
C LEU A 120 3.41 -23.02 0.47
N ALA A 121 4.00 -22.95 -0.71
CA ALA A 121 4.86 -21.85 -1.16
C ALA A 121 4.05 -20.59 -1.48
N ARG A 122 2.83 -20.71 -2.03
CA ARG A 122 2.03 -19.54 -2.45
C ARG A 122 1.79 -18.51 -1.33
N PRO A 123 1.29 -18.88 -0.13
CA PRO A 123 1.13 -17.93 0.97
C PRO A 123 2.44 -17.25 1.40
N GLU A 124 3.56 -17.96 1.32
CA GLU A 124 4.88 -17.43 1.69
C GLU A 124 5.38 -16.41 0.67
N ILE A 125 5.20 -16.70 -0.62
CA ILE A 125 5.48 -15.74 -1.71
C ILE A 125 4.57 -14.51 -1.58
N ALA A 126 3.28 -14.69 -1.28
CA ALA A 126 2.39 -13.56 -1.01
C ALA A 126 2.83 -12.74 0.20
N ARG A 127 3.29 -13.37 1.29
CA ARG A 127 3.82 -12.66 2.46
C ARG A 127 5.06 -11.84 2.11
N TYR A 128 5.93 -12.38 1.27
CA TYR A 128 7.09 -11.65 0.75
C TYR A 128 6.66 -10.39 0.01
N PHE A 129 5.73 -10.48 -0.95
CA PHE A 129 5.20 -9.30 -1.64
C PHE A 129 4.49 -8.33 -0.69
N ALA A 130 3.68 -8.85 0.24
CA ALA A 130 3.00 -8.05 1.26
C ALA A 130 3.98 -7.26 2.14
N SER A 131 5.20 -7.75 2.39
CA SER A 131 6.19 -7.02 3.20
C SER A 131 6.66 -5.68 2.59
N TYR A 132 6.42 -5.46 1.29
CA TYR A 132 6.71 -4.19 0.63
C TYR A 132 5.57 -3.16 0.75
N LEU A 133 4.41 -3.58 1.27
CA LEU A 133 3.19 -2.76 1.35
C LEU A 133 3.00 -2.21 2.76
N GLY A 134 2.51 -0.97 2.85
CA GLY A 134 2.28 -0.30 4.13
C GLY A 134 3.53 -0.13 5.01
N PRO A 135 4.73 0.19 4.47
CA PRO A 135 5.96 0.18 5.28
C PRO A 135 5.96 1.20 6.43
N TRP A 136 5.14 2.24 6.36
CA TRP A 136 5.01 3.24 7.43
C TRP A 136 3.78 3.03 8.32
N ALA A 137 3.01 1.96 8.09
CA ALA A 137 1.87 1.61 8.91
C ALA A 137 2.29 1.43 10.37
N GLY A 138 1.69 2.22 11.26
CA GLY A 138 1.98 2.25 12.69
C GLY A 138 3.29 2.96 13.06
N THR A 139 3.92 3.67 12.14
CA THR A 139 5.14 4.44 12.42
C THR A 139 4.80 5.93 12.54
N PRO A 140 5.37 6.65 13.53
CA PRO A 140 5.25 8.10 13.61
C PRO A 140 5.77 8.81 12.36
N VAL A 141 4.97 9.69 11.77
CA VAL A 141 5.30 10.45 10.56
C VAL A 141 5.05 11.94 10.74
N ILE A 142 5.80 12.77 10.01
CA ILE A 142 5.63 14.22 10.02
C ILE A 142 5.91 14.78 8.62
N CYS A 143 5.08 15.74 8.18
CA CYS A 143 5.30 16.46 6.94
C CYS A 143 5.85 17.84 7.28
N GLU A 144 7.12 18.08 6.98
CA GLU A 144 7.82 19.28 7.41
C GLU A 144 8.13 20.22 6.25
N LEU A 145 8.20 21.50 6.59
CA LEU A 145 8.50 22.59 5.70
C LEU A 145 9.99 22.91 5.60
N ASP A 146 10.47 23.31 4.42
CA ASP A 146 11.74 24.03 4.29
C ASP A 146 11.58 25.46 4.84
N GLU A 147 11.67 25.59 6.16
CA GLU A 147 11.67 26.88 6.84
C GLU A 147 12.95 27.65 6.49
N LEU A 148 12.81 28.81 5.88
CA LEU A 148 13.89 29.79 5.75
C LEU A 148 14.14 30.43 7.13
N GLY A 149 14.66 29.64 8.07
CA GLY A 149 15.11 30.14 9.36
C GLY A 149 16.35 31.00 9.21
N GLU A 150 16.61 31.85 10.19
CA GLU A 150 17.95 32.41 10.39
C GLU A 150 18.82 31.29 11.00
N GLY A 151 20.00 31.04 10.41
CA GLY A 151 20.94 30.06 10.97
C GLY A 151 21.56 30.58 12.26
N LEU A 152 22.19 29.67 13.03
CA LEU A 152 22.90 30.03 14.25
C LEU A 152 24.04 31.01 13.93
N GLU A 153 24.24 31.99 14.81
CA GLU A 153 25.41 32.87 14.71
C GLU A 153 26.71 32.06 14.91
N VAL A 154 27.84 32.55 14.40
CA VAL A 154 29.15 31.86 14.55
C VAL A 154 29.46 31.56 16.03
N ASP A 155 29.05 32.48 16.93
CA ASP A 155 29.26 32.38 18.37
C ASP A 155 28.33 31.37 19.06
N GLU A 156 27.29 30.90 18.37
CA GLU A 156 26.33 29.89 18.86
C GLU A 156 26.66 28.47 18.40
N LEU A 157 27.68 28.29 17.54
CA LEU A 157 28.13 26.97 17.08
C LEU A 157 28.85 26.19 18.19
N GLU A 158 28.65 24.87 18.22
CA GLU A 158 29.43 23.99 19.09
C GLU A 158 30.93 24.00 18.69
N ASP A 159 31.81 24.00 19.71
CA ASP A 159 33.27 24.00 19.55
C ASP A 159 33.74 22.86 18.62
N GLY A 160 34.31 23.22 17.47
CA GLY A 160 34.78 22.27 16.45
C GLY A 160 33.88 22.11 15.23
N MET A 161 32.72 22.77 15.17
CA MET A 161 31.91 22.87 13.94
C MET A 161 32.50 23.89 12.95
N PRO A 162 32.55 23.59 11.64
CA PRO A 162 33.01 24.55 10.63
C PRO A 162 32.15 25.82 10.59
N GLU A 163 32.80 27.00 10.50
CA GLU A 163 32.12 28.31 10.39
C GLU A 163 31.15 28.40 9.19
N GLU A 164 31.29 27.54 8.18
CA GLU A 164 30.40 27.46 7.02
C GLU A 164 28.95 26.99 7.33
N TYR A 165 28.72 26.47 8.54
CA TYR A 165 27.39 26.12 9.05
C TYR A 165 26.72 27.27 9.80
N ALA A 166 27.45 28.33 10.16
CA ALA A 166 26.86 29.55 10.70
C ALA A 166 25.95 30.21 9.65
N GLU A 167 24.92 30.90 10.10
CA GLU A 167 23.97 31.68 9.29
C GLU A 167 23.15 30.85 8.28
N LYS A 168 23.39 29.54 8.17
CA LYS A 168 22.58 28.59 7.39
C LYS A 168 21.57 27.89 8.30
N PRO A 169 20.26 28.03 8.07
CA PRO A 169 19.27 27.28 8.84
C PRO A 169 19.44 25.77 8.60
N VAL A 170 19.70 25.03 9.68
CA VAL A 170 19.58 23.57 9.68
C VAL A 170 18.21 23.22 10.25
N ASN A 171 17.22 23.15 9.38
CA ASN A 171 15.89 22.63 9.72
C ASN A 171 15.84 21.11 9.47
N LEU A 172 14.84 20.42 10.04
CA LEU A 172 14.75 18.97 9.89
C LEU A 172 14.39 18.56 8.45
N TYR A 173 13.75 19.43 7.67
CA TYR A 173 13.63 19.28 6.20
C TYR A 173 15.00 19.07 5.52
N ARG A 174 15.97 19.97 5.74
CA ARG A 174 17.31 19.91 5.11
C ARG A 174 18.10 18.70 5.59
N LEU A 175 17.98 18.38 6.88
CA LEU A 175 18.64 17.22 7.47
C LEU A 175 18.07 15.91 6.90
N ALA A 176 16.76 15.80 6.81
CA ALA A 176 16.10 14.64 6.21
C ALA A 176 16.40 14.56 4.71
N ASP A 177 16.30 15.66 3.97
CA ASP A 177 16.60 15.67 2.54
C ASP A 177 18.04 15.20 2.24
N THR A 178 18.99 15.55 3.10
CA THR A 178 20.39 15.13 2.92
C THR A 178 20.67 13.71 3.41
N ARG A 179 20.04 13.29 4.51
CA ARG A 179 20.45 12.07 5.25
C ARG A 179 19.46 10.91 5.20
N TYR A 180 18.20 11.15 4.86
CA TYR A 180 17.17 10.12 4.88
C TYR A 180 17.11 9.41 3.53
N GLU A 181 16.92 8.10 3.58
CA GLU A 181 16.78 7.27 2.40
C GLU A 181 15.41 7.48 1.75
N ILE A 182 15.36 7.42 0.43
CA ILE A 182 14.11 7.54 -0.31
C ILE A 182 13.36 6.21 -0.18
N VAL A 183 12.12 6.25 0.30
CA VAL A 183 11.26 5.08 0.34
C VAL A 183 10.86 4.66 -1.07
N THR A 184 11.19 3.43 -1.46
CA THR A 184 10.97 2.89 -2.82
C THR A 184 9.61 2.22 -3.01
N SER A 185 8.88 2.03 -1.91
CA SER A 185 7.61 1.28 -1.82
C SER A 185 6.36 1.99 -2.34
N VAL A 186 6.48 3.25 -2.78
CA VAL A 186 5.35 3.99 -3.35
C VAL A 186 5.00 3.50 -4.77
N SER A 187 5.88 2.68 -5.37
CA SER A 187 5.65 2.10 -6.68
C SER A 187 4.41 1.19 -6.69
N SER A 188 3.68 1.18 -7.80
CA SER A 188 2.62 0.21 -8.06
C SER A 188 3.16 -1.19 -8.38
N THR A 189 4.48 -1.34 -8.52
CA THR A 189 5.18 -2.58 -8.88
C THR A 189 6.17 -3.01 -7.80
N PHE A 190 6.31 -4.32 -7.62
CA PHE A 190 7.24 -4.90 -6.66
C PHE A 190 8.70 -4.85 -7.16
N PRO A 191 9.67 -4.68 -6.25
CA PRO A 191 11.08 -4.48 -6.63
C PRO A 191 11.80 -5.76 -7.09
N PHE A 192 11.26 -6.95 -6.82
CA PHE A 192 11.92 -8.23 -7.12
C PHE A 192 11.25 -8.98 -8.29
N ASP A 193 12.05 -9.39 -9.26
CA ASP A 193 11.59 -9.93 -10.53
C ASP A 193 11.43 -11.46 -10.50
N LEU A 194 10.70 -11.97 -9.51
CA LEU A 194 10.25 -13.38 -9.50
C LEU A 194 9.45 -13.70 -10.78
N PHE A 195 8.81 -12.67 -11.33
CA PHE A 195 8.07 -12.71 -12.59
C PHE A 195 8.94 -13.13 -13.78
N LYS A 196 10.13 -12.55 -13.95
CA LYS A 196 11.06 -12.94 -15.02
C LYS A 196 11.51 -14.39 -14.89
N LEU A 197 11.84 -14.85 -13.68
CA LEU A 197 12.18 -16.25 -13.44
C LEU A 197 10.99 -17.17 -13.80
N ALA A 198 9.77 -16.78 -13.43
CA ALA A 198 8.56 -17.52 -13.76
C ALA A 198 8.31 -17.59 -15.28
N LEU A 199 8.52 -16.48 -16.01
CA LEU A 199 8.42 -16.46 -17.47
C LEU A 199 9.41 -17.43 -18.10
N ASP A 200 10.68 -17.38 -17.69
CA ASP A 200 11.73 -18.25 -18.22
C ASP A 200 11.44 -19.74 -18.00
N LEU A 201 10.84 -20.10 -16.86
CA LEU A 201 10.48 -21.48 -16.54
C LEU A 201 9.21 -21.92 -17.25
N LYS A 202 8.20 -21.06 -17.37
CA LYS A 202 6.91 -21.35 -18.02
C LYS A 202 7.07 -21.74 -19.50
N TYR A 203 8.07 -21.18 -20.19
CA TYR A 203 8.36 -21.56 -21.58
C TYR A 203 9.09 -22.91 -21.70
N LYS A 204 9.74 -23.38 -20.63
CA LYS A 204 10.59 -24.58 -20.64
C LYS A 204 9.90 -25.81 -20.06
N TRP A 205 8.98 -25.62 -19.11
CA TRP A 205 8.42 -26.71 -18.29
C TRP A 205 6.90 -26.58 -18.13
N SER A 206 6.25 -27.69 -17.76
CA SER A 206 4.87 -27.63 -17.30
C SER A 206 4.84 -26.99 -15.91
N CYS A 207 4.16 -25.84 -15.81
CA CYS A 207 4.08 -25.05 -14.59
C CYS A 207 2.63 -24.97 -14.07
N PRO A 208 2.44 -24.65 -12.78
CA PRO A 208 1.12 -24.33 -12.23
C PRO A 208 0.43 -23.21 -13.04
N ALA A 209 -0.89 -23.30 -13.19
CA ALA A 209 -1.65 -22.35 -14.00
C ALA A 209 -1.59 -20.91 -13.43
N ASP A 210 -1.51 -20.79 -12.11
CA ASP A 210 -1.46 -19.56 -11.33
C ASP A 210 -0.04 -18.99 -11.15
N ILE A 211 1.01 -19.60 -11.75
CA ILE A 211 2.41 -19.18 -11.58
C ILE A 211 2.62 -17.68 -11.82
N ILE A 212 1.98 -17.12 -12.86
CA ILE A 212 2.12 -15.71 -13.20
C ILE A 212 1.49 -14.82 -12.13
N GLN A 213 0.28 -15.16 -11.67
CA GLN A 213 -0.42 -14.41 -10.63
C GLN A 213 0.34 -14.44 -9.30
N VAL A 214 0.96 -15.58 -8.96
CA VAL A 214 1.74 -15.75 -7.73
C VAL A 214 3.04 -14.94 -7.77
N THR A 215 3.71 -14.86 -8.94
CA THR A 215 5.00 -14.18 -9.09
C THR A 215 4.93 -12.72 -9.49
N ASN A 216 3.76 -12.24 -9.89
CA ASN A 216 3.50 -10.84 -10.23
C ASN A 216 2.08 -10.44 -9.78
N PRO A 217 1.80 -10.46 -8.46
CA PRO A 217 0.50 -10.10 -7.97
C PRO A 217 0.23 -8.62 -8.19
N GLU A 218 -1.02 -8.26 -8.49
CA GLU A 218 -1.44 -6.86 -8.45
C GLU A 218 -1.46 -6.37 -7.01
N THR A 219 -1.02 -5.14 -6.74
CA THR A 219 -1.04 -4.57 -5.38
C THR A 219 -2.46 -4.55 -4.79
N SER A 220 -3.49 -4.34 -5.62
CA SER A 220 -4.91 -4.42 -5.26
C SER A 220 -5.32 -5.78 -4.68
N SER A 221 -4.67 -6.88 -5.07
CA SER A 221 -5.03 -8.23 -4.59
C SER A 221 -4.80 -8.43 -3.09
N PHE A 222 -4.00 -7.57 -2.46
CA PHE A 222 -3.77 -7.55 -1.01
C PHE A 222 -4.80 -6.72 -0.24
N TYR A 223 -5.75 -6.09 -0.93
CA TYR A 223 -6.73 -5.20 -0.34
C TYR A 223 -8.14 -5.62 -0.77
N THR A 224 -8.91 -6.19 0.15
CA THR A 224 -10.27 -6.64 -0.15
C THR A 224 -11.24 -5.48 -0.35
N TYR A 225 -12.10 -5.59 -1.36
CA TYR A 225 -13.22 -4.66 -1.60
C TYR A 225 -14.45 -4.96 -0.75
N ARG A 226 -14.47 -6.10 -0.01
CA ARG A 226 -15.64 -6.54 0.75
C ARG A 226 -15.74 -5.93 2.14
N GLU A 227 -14.62 -5.43 2.65
CA GLU A 227 -14.54 -4.85 4.00
C GLU A 227 -14.45 -3.32 3.88
N GLU A 228 -15.01 -2.63 4.86
CA GLU A 228 -14.79 -1.20 5.04
C GLU A 228 -13.38 -1.00 5.60
N TRP A 229 -12.57 -0.15 4.97
CA TRP A 229 -11.22 0.18 5.45
C TRP A 229 -11.22 1.52 6.16
N VAL A 230 -10.71 1.56 7.38
CA VAL A 230 -10.67 2.75 8.24
C VAL A 230 -9.24 3.26 8.39
N LEU A 231 -9.08 4.58 8.38
CA LEU A 231 -7.83 5.24 8.76
C LEU A 231 -7.81 5.42 10.27
N ARG A 232 -6.80 4.86 10.95
CA ARG A 232 -6.65 4.96 12.40
C ARG A 232 -5.48 5.83 12.77
N ASN A 233 -5.67 6.63 13.80
CA ASN A 233 -4.60 7.25 14.56
C ASN A 233 -4.32 6.40 15.79
N LEU A 234 -3.20 5.67 15.78
CA LEU A 234 -2.81 4.78 16.87
C LEU A 234 -2.37 5.55 18.11
N THR A 235 -1.87 6.79 17.95
CA THR A 235 -1.42 7.64 19.05
C THR A 235 -2.59 8.17 19.88
N THR A 236 -3.68 8.58 19.23
CA THR A 236 -4.87 9.16 19.89
C THR A 236 -6.02 8.16 20.07
N HIS A 237 -5.89 6.96 19.52
CA HIS A 237 -6.93 5.93 19.54
C HIS A 237 -8.24 6.40 18.88
N GLU A 238 -8.09 7.07 17.73
CA GLU A 238 -9.17 7.63 16.92
C GLU A 238 -9.20 6.98 15.54
N PHE A 239 -10.36 6.98 14.88
CA PHE A 239 -10.47 6.50 13.50
C PHE A 239 -11.42 7.34 12.64
N VAL A 240 -11.21 7.23 11.33
CA VAL A 240 -11.98 7.89 10.28
C VAL A 240 -12.49 6.82 9.31
N ARG A 241 -13.78 6.89 9.00
CA ARG A 241 -14.44 6.02 8.02
C ARG A 241 -14.30 6.57 6.59
N PRO A 242 -14.28 5.69 5.58
CA PRO A 242 -14.10 6.12 4.20
C PRO A 242 -15.36 6.84 3.69
N SER A 243 -16.55 6.45 4.16
CA SER A 243 -17.84 7.04 3.77
C SER A 243 -18.01 8.50 4.16
N ALA A 244 -17.27 8.99 5.17
CA ALA A 244 -17.32 10.39 5.57
C ALA A 244 -16.43 11.29 4.71
N ILE A 245 -15.41 10.70 4.06
CA ILE A 245 -14.44 11.42 3.24
C ILE A 245 -14.80 11.34 1.75
N ALA A 246 -15.21 10.16 1.29
CA ALA A 246 -15.53 9.92 -0.11
C ALA A 246 -16.72 10.75 -0.58
N LEU A 247 -16.66 11.22 -1.83
CA LEU A 247 -17.76 11.97 -2.47
C LEU A 247 -18.96 11.09 -2.80
N ASP A 248 -18.72 9.81 -3.13
CA ASP A 248 -19.73 8.79 -3.40
C ASP A 248 -19.16 7.42 -2.98
N GLN A 249 -20.03 6.55 -2.45
CA GLN A 249 -19.68 5.19 -2.06
C GLN A 249 -19.02 4.39 -3.21
N LYS A 250 -19.36 4.68 -4.46
CA LYS A 250 -18.82 4.01 -5.65
C LYS A 250 -17.33 4.27 -5.89
N LEU A 251 -16.80 5.35 -5.32
CA LEU A 251 -15.39 5.73 -5.45
C LEU A 251 -14.49 5.05 -4.41
N ILE A 252 -15.06 4.24 -3.51
CA ILE A 252 -14.34 3.54 -2.45
C ILE A 252 -13.92 2.16 -2.94
N HIS A 253 -12.60 1.92 -2.94
CA HIS A 253 -11.93 0.75 -3.50
C HIS A 253 -10.96 0.16 -2.48
N GLY A 254 -11.50 -0.45 -1.43
CA GLY A 254 -10.71 -0.91 -0.28
C GLY A 254 -10.16 0.31 0.49
N PRO A 255 -8.84 0.40 0.75
CA PRO A 255 -8.24 1.58 1.39
C PRO A 255 -8.06 2.76 0.43
N PHE A 256 -8.19 2.55 -0.89
CA PHE A 256 -8.04 3.59 -1.90
C PHE A 256 -9.38 4.22 -2.22
N ILE A 257 -9.44 5.56 -2.20
CA ILE A 257 -10.67 6.33 -2.49
C ILE A 257 -10.33 7.28 -3.62
N GLU A 258 -11.05 7.20 -4.73
CA GLU A 258 -10.78 8.05 -5.88
C GLU A 258 -11.09 9.52 -5.57
N ARG A 259 -10.26 10.43 -6.12
CA ARG A 259 -10.43 11.90 -6.13
C ARG A 259 -10.20 12.59 -4.78
N LEU A 260 -10.79 12.08 -3.70
CA LEU A 260 -10.66 12.64 -2.35
C LEU A 260 -10.73 11.51 -1.32
N GLY A 261 -9.61 11.23 -0.67
CA GLY A 261 -9.46 10.06 0.18
C GLY A 261 -8.58 10.27 1.40
N TYR A 262 -8.04 9.16 1.90
CA TYR A 262 -7.21 9.18 3.09
C TYR A 262 -5.88 9.90 2.90
N GLY A 263 -5.34 9.93 1.67
CA GLY A 263 -4.12 10.66 1.35
C GLY A 263 -4.22 12.14 1.73
N GLU A 264 -5.29 12.78 1.30
CA GLU A 264 -5.60 14.19 1.58
C GLU A 264 -5.81 14.44 3.08
N VAL A 265 -6.54 13.54 3.76
CA VAL A 265 -6.76 13.59 5.20
C VAL A 265 -5.44 13.53 5.96
N ILE A 266 -4.60 12.54 5.64
CA ILE A 266 -3.30 12.35 6.27
C ILE A 266 -2.45 13.59 6.07
N LEU A 267 -2.28 14.03 4.81
CA LEU A 267 -1.43 15.17 4.47
C LEU A 267 -1.88 16.45 5.21
N SER A 268 -3.18 16.75 5.22
CA SER A 268 -3.71 17.94 5.91
C SER A 268 -3.47 17.95 7.42
N LYS A 269 -3.26 16.78 8.04
CA LYS A 269 -3.17 16.63 9.50
C LYS A 269 -1.78 16.39 10.03
N ILE A 270 -0.83 15.98 9.20
CA ILE A 270 0.54 15.70 9.65
C ILE A 270 1.53 16.83 9.31
N CYS A 271 1.07 17.87 8.60
CA CYS A 271 1.86 19.04 8.28
C CYS A 271 2.28 19.81 9.55
N TRP A 272 3.55 20.15 9.64
CA TRP A 272 4.13 20.92 10.72
C TRP A 272 5.09 21.99 10.20
N SER A 273 4.89 23.22 10.66
CA SER A 273 5.75 24.38 10.48
C SER A 273 5.42 25.48 11.49
N THR A 274 6.45 26.23 11.88
CA THR A 274 6.37 27.48 12.63
C THR A 274 5.77 28.63 11.83
N HIS A 275 5.74 28.53 10.49
CA HIS A 275 5.20 29.54 9.58
C HIS A 275 3.79 29.18 9.12
N ASP A 276 2.88 30.15 9.09
CA ASP A 276 1.47 29.97 8.71
C ASP A 276 1.21 29.94 7.19
N PHE A 277 2.23 30.21 6.38
CA PHE A 277 2.09 30.39 4.92
C PHE A 277 2.02 29.08 4.12
N THR A 278 0.92 28.35 4.23
CA THR A 278 0.77 27.04 3.56
C THR A 278 0.47 27.10 2.05
N SER A 279 0.33 28.30 1.46
CA SER A 279 -0.15 28.51 0.09
C SER A 279 -1.52 27.88 -0.22
N VAL A 280 -2.27 27.49 0.81
CA VAL A 280 -3.66 27.02 0.74
C VAL A 280 -4.55 28.10 1.36
N PRO A 281 -5.64 28.54 0.69
CA PRO A 281 -6.57 29.51 1.27
C PRO A 281 -7.27 28.93 2.51
N GLY A 282 -7.55 29.77 3.50
CA GLY A 282 -8.32 29.39 4.69
C GLY A 282 -7.46 29.23 5.95
N ASN A 283 -7.84 28.28 6.80
CA ASN A 283 -7.15 28.04 8.07
C ASN A 283 -5.74 27.49 7.83
N PRO A 284 -4.72 27.93 8.60
CA PRO A 284 -3.36 27.46 8.43
C PRO A 284 -3.25 25.94 8.66
N LEU A 285 -2.73 25.21 7.67
CA LEU A 285 -2.49 23.76 7.75
C LEU A 285 -1.11 23.40 8.33
N ASN A 286 -0.36 24.38 8.80
CA ASN A 286 1.02 24.22 9.24
C ASN A 286 1.17 23.63 10.65
N GLN A 287 0.10 23.42 11.41
CA GLN A 287 0.19 22.80 12.74
C GLN A 287 -0.85 21.69 12.88
N GLY A 288 -0.77 20.74 11.95
CA GLY A 288 -1.65 19.59 11.90
C GLY A 288 -1.58 18.78 13.20
N ALA A 289 -2.76 18.45 13.73
CA ALA A 289 -2.91 17.77 15.02
C ALA A 289 -2.34 16.34 15.06
N TRP A 290 -1.93 15.79 13.91
CA TRP A 290 -1.33 14.45 13.78
C TRP A 290 0.15 14.49 13.42
N ALA A 291 0.79 15.66 13.43
CA ALA A 291 2.23 15.76 13.24
C ALA A 291 2.97 14.91 14.27
N GLY A 292 3.75 13.93 13.81
CA GLY A 292 4.46 12.98 14.66
C GLY A 292 3.60 11.84 15.23
N HIS A 293 2.36 11.65 14.76
CA HIS A 293 1.51 10.53 15.20
C HIS A 293 1.75 9.27 14.35
N ALA A 294 1.46 8.11 14.93
CA ALA A 294 1.48 6.82 14.24
C ALA A 294 0.12 6.51 13.62
N LEU A 295 0.09 6.26 12.32
CA LEU A 295 -1.14 6.03 11.55
C LEU A 295 -1.12 4.68 10.86
N ASP A 296 -2.27 4.04 10.67
CA ASP A 296 -2.43 2.93 9.73
C ASP A 296 -3.82 2.90 9.09
N ILE A 297 -3.94 2.18 7.97
CA ILE A 297 -5.22 1.93 7.30
C ILE A 297 -5.46 0.42 7.30
N VAL A 298 -6.56 0.01 7.90
CA VAL A 298 -6.90 -1.41 8.13
C VAL A 298 -8.39 -1.65 7.92
N PRO A 299 -8.84 -2.90 7.74
CA PRO A 299 -10.25 -3.21 7.77
C PRO A 299 -10.89 -2.84 9.12
N ALA A 300 -12.16 -2.42 9.09
CA ALA A 300 -12.94 -2.06 10.27
C ALA A 300 -13.08 -3.23 11.28
N THR A 301 -12.85 -4.48 10.83
CA THR A 301 -12.78 -5.67 11.69
C THR A 301 -11.63 -5.64 12.70
N TYR A 302 -10.67 -4.72 12.54
CA TYR A 302 -9.56 -4.49 13.47
C TYR A 302 -9.88 -3.43 14.55
N LEU A 303 -11.09 -2.87 14.55
CA LEU A 303 -11.57 -2.04 15.65
C LEU A 303 -12.00 -2.97 16.79
N ASP A 304 -11.25 -2.92 17.89
CA ASP A 304 -11.50 -3.76 19.06
C ASP A 304 -12.75 -3.29 19.82
N ASP A 305 -13.57 -4.26 20.24
CA ASP A 305 -14.75 -4.02 21.07
C ASP A 305 -14.36 -3.82 22.55
N GLU A 306 -13.22 -4.36 23.00
CA GLU A 306 -12.77 -4.28 24.39
C GLU A 306 -12.17 -2.91 24.73
N ASN A 307 -11.47 -2.29 23.78
CA ASN A 307 -10.99 -0.92 23.88
C ASN A 307 -11.63 -0.07 22.77
N PRO A 308 -12.76 0.61 23.03
CA PRO A 308 -13.56 1.24 21.99
C PRO A 308 -12.81 2.41 21.36
N TRP A 309 -12.71 2.37 20.03
CA TRP A 309 -12.11 3.43 19.22
C TRP A 309 -13.04 4.64 19.12
N LYS A 310 -12.45 5.84 19.15
CA LYS A 310 -13.22 7.08 18.98
C LYS A 310 -13.38 7.41 17.50
N ASP A 311 -14.62 7.38 17.02
CA ASP A 311 -14.97 7.82 15.67
C ASP A 311 -14.91 9.36 15.59
N ILE A 312 -14.05 9.89 14.73
CA ILE A 312 -13.94 11.34 14.48
C ILE A 312 -14.30 11.72 13.04
N SER A 313 -14.98 10.83 12.32
CA SER A 313 -15.24 10.94 10.88
C SER A 313 -15.91 12.26 10.50
N ASP A 314 -16.95 12.68 11.24
CA ASP A 314 -17.69 13.91 10.95
C ASP A 314 -16.80 15.16 11.08
N LYS A 315 -15.97 15.21 12.13
CA LYS A 315 -15.04 16.32 12.36
C LYS A 315 -14.03 16.42 11.23
N VAL A 316 -13.46 15.29 10.81
CA VAL A 316 -12.49 15.27 9.71
C VAL A 316 -13.14 15.66 8.39
N ALA A 317 -14.38 15.21 8.14
CA ALA A 317 -15.13 15.56 6.94
C ALA A 317 -15.43 17.06 6.86
N GLU A 318 -15.76 17.71 7.98
CA GLU A 318 -15.95 19.16 8.07
C GLU A 318 -14.65 19.91 7.75
N GLU A 319 -13.55 19.55 8.39
CA GLU A 319 -12.23 20.18 8.15
C GLU A 319 -11.78 20.05 6.68
N ILE A 320 -11.97 18.87 6.07
CA ILE A 320 -11.69 18.66 4.65
C ILE A 320 -12.64 19.48 3.77
N ALA A 321 -13.93 19.55 4.11
CA ALA A 321 -14.88 20.36 3.33
C ALA A 321 -14.51 21.85 3.36
N GLU A 322 -14.04 22.38 4.48
CA GLU A 322 -13.58 23.76 4.60
C GLU A 322 -12.38 24.04 3.68
N ILE A 323 -11.38 23.14 3.65
CA ILE A 323 -10.19 23.27 2.82
C ILE A 323 -10.53 23.27 1.32
N TRP A 324 -11.44 22.39 0.89
CA TRP A 324 -11.85 22.33 -0.51
C TRP A 324 -12.74 23.50 -0.90
N GLN A 325 -13.63 23.92 0.00
CA GLN A 325 -14.52 25.07 -0.23
C GLN A 325 -13.73 26.38 -0.32
N SER A 326 -12.65 26.55 0.47
CA SER A 326 -11.81 27.76 0.39
C SER A 326 -11.08 27.89 -0.94
N THR A 327 -10.81 26.76 -1.61
CA THR A 327 -10.03 26.70 -2.86
C THR A 327 -10.92 26.72 -4.11
N TYR A 328 -12.01 25.95 -4.10
CA TYR A 328 -12.89 25.75 -5.27
C TYR A 328 -14.29 26.37 -5.11
N GLY A 329 -14.58 26.98 -3.96
CA GLY A 329 -15.90 27.57 -3.67
C GLY A 329 -16.97 26.52 -3.34
N GLU A 330 -18.23 26.95 -3.25
CA GLU A 330 -19.34 26.12 -2.73
C GLU A 330 -19.64 24.87 -3.58
N ASN A 331 -19.31 24.88 -4.87
CA ASN A 331 -19.61 23.80 -5.81
C ASN A 331 -18.49 22.75 -5.94
N TRP A 332 -17.48 22.79 -5.07
CA TRP A 332 -16.29 21.95 -5.15
C TRP A 332 -16.58 20.44 -5.29
N ARG A 333 -17.62 19.93 -4.61
CA ARG A 333 -18.02 18.52 -4.68
C ARG A 333 -18.43 18.10 -6.10
N ASN A 334 -19.20 18.95 -6.78
CA ASN A 334 -19.66 18.67 -8.14
C ASN A 334 -18.49 18.75 -9.13
N GLU A 335 -17.62 19.75 -8.98
CA GLU A 335 -16.44 19.90 -9.83
C GLU A 335 -15.52 18.67 -9.74
N LEU A 336 -15.26 18.19 -8.52
CA LEU A 336 -14.49 16.98 -8.32
C LEU A 336 -15.15 15.76 -8.92
N LEU A 337 -16.49 15.61 -8.84
CA LEU A 337 -17.23 14.49 -9.45
C LEU A 337 -17.26 14.52 -10.99
N THR A 338 -16.95 15.67 -11.61
CA THR A 338 -16.92 15.82 -13.08
C THR A 338 -15.53 15.66 -13.70
N LYS A 339 -14.46 15.70 -12.90
CA LYS A 339 -13.09 15.41 -13.34
C LYS A 339 -12.88 13.92 -13.60
#